data_AF-A0AAN8N472-F1
#
_entry.id   AF-A0AAN8N472-F1
#
_cell.length_a   1.000
_cell.length_b   1.000
_cell.length_c   1.000
_cell.angle_alpha   90.00
_cell.angle_beta   90.00
_cell.angle_gamma   90.00
#
_symmetry.space_group_name_H-M   'P 1'
#
loop_
_entity.id
_entity.type
_entity.pdbx_description
1 polymer ?
#
loop_
_entity_poly.entity_id
_entity_poly.type
_entity_poly.pdbx_seq_one_letter_code
_entity_poly.pdbx_strand_id
1 'polypeptide(L)'
;MPTLLSIPAELRNHIYSYLFSPFNNREPVEDGSYAYDFSQSLALLRVNRQIYLESRKVFHQLNTFVKISTPWQQAKYHVALDGQVDILDDTFRAARFQMHSLSIDINAIYPSHETPEDPQPMFSFIILTETGDLERFCLSWFYSSVTMPYLNPHLVLNLGLRDPYISTSPFQIAGEPHLSKQKQLQLLQPFGQIKNLREFHINGNIAVFPSIRKALKAEMEIPLDPPEKCLEKGTALKDLGNEALMAGKYNEAIKFYNKAFHAIHIIIDARTRKVYGDPFFDKVILTPGPFKDQHAGQARILLRVRLVANTVLAYLKLHDYDMALLTGMRTIRLMRASIGVDEDNGALDSAMEALSGFIGSGEMGKIYFRTAMAYKALNRRMEAQKLLSVASVYLPNDKTVKNELVAATAQRA
;
A
#
# COMPACT_ATOMS: atom_id res chain seq x y z
N MET A 1 -25.67 -44.36 8.03
CA MET A 1 -24.88 -43.14 8.35
C MET A 1 -25.43 -41.98 7.54
N PRO A 2 -25.60 -40.78 8.12
CA PRO A 2 -26.00 -39.61 7.36
C PRO A 2 -24.92 -39.28 6.31
N THR A 3 -25.34 -39.08 5.07
CA THR A 3 -24.46 -38.68 3.96
C THR A 3 -24.56 -37.17 3.74
N LEU A 4 -23.57 -36.54 3.12
CA LEU A 4 -23.64 -35.09 2.80
C LEU A 4 -24.93 -34.72 2.03
N LEU A 5 -25.42 -35.59 1.15
CA LEU A 5 -26.66 -35.38 0.39
C LEU A 5 -27.94 -35.52 1.22
N SER A 6 -27.87 -36.11 2.41
CA SER A 6 -29.00 -36.17 3.35
C SER A 6 -29.24 -34.84 4.08
N ILE A 7 -28.28 -33.91 4.02
CA ILE A 7 -28.38 -32.55 4.57
C ILE A 7 -29.16 -31.65 3.59
N PRO A 8 -30.08 -30.77 4.03
CA PRO A 8 -30.73 -29.78 3.16
C PRO A 8 -29.76 -28.95 2.32
N ALA A 9 -30.18 -28.55 1.11
CA ALA A 9 -29.32 -27.85 0.15
C ALA A 9 -28.77 -26.53 0.69
N GLU A 10 -29.57 -25.82 1.51
CA GLU A 10 -29.19 -24.56 2.15
C GLU A 10 -28.01 -24.77 3.11
N LEU A 11 -28.05 -25.83 3.92
CA LEU A 11 -26.97 -26.18 4.84
C LEU A 11 -25.73 -26.68 4.09
N ARG A 12 -25.92 -27.42 2.98
CA ARG A 12 -24.79 -27.78 2.10
C ARG A 12 -24.12 -26.54 1.52
N ASN A 13 -24.88 -25.54 1.10
CA ASN A 13 -24.32 -24.28 0.60
C ASN A 13 -23.51 -23.54 1.67
N HIS A 14 -23.95 -23.55 2.94
CA HIS A 14 -23.14 -22.99 4.04
C HIS A 14 -21.82 -23.75 4.23
N ILE A 15 -21.84 -25.08 4.15
CA ILE A 15 -20.62 -25.91 4.21
C ILE A 15 -19.69 -25.56 3.04
N TYR A 16 -20.22 -25.47 1.82
CA TYR A 16 -19.43 -25.09 0.63
C TYR A 16 -18.82 -23.69 0.79
N SER A 17 -19.59 -22.74 1.33
CA SER A 17 -19.10 -21.37 1.52
C SER A 17 -17.96 -21.30 2.53
N TYR A 18 -18.04 -22.10 3.60
CA TYR A 18 -16.94 -22.20 4.56
C TYR A 18 -15.71 -22.84 3.92
N LEU A 19 -15.88 -23.98 3.23
CA LEU A 19 -14.77 -24.72 2.62
C LEU A 19 -14.09 -23.95 1.50
N PHE A 20 -14.82 -23.18 0.69
CA PHE A 20 -14.26 -22.45 -0.44
C PHE A 20 -13.88 -20.99 -0.16
N SER A 21 -14.02 -20.52 1.08
CA SER A 21 -13.65 -19.14 1.41
C SER A 21 -12.13 -18.95 1.23
N PRO A 22 -11.67 -17.94 0.46
CA PRO A 22 -10.24 -17.62 0.34
C PRO A 22 -9.55 -17.46 1.69
N PHE A 23 -10.25 -16.90 2.68
CA PHE A 23 -9.72 -16.64 4.01
C PHE A 23 -9.44 -17.92 4.82
N ASN A 24 -10.16 -19.02 4.52
CA ASN A 24 -9.97 -20.31 5.16
C ASN A 24 -8.96 -21.20 4.42
N ASN A 25 -8.57 -20.80 3.19
CA ASN A 25 -7.64 -21.54 2.33
C ASN A 25 -6.33 -20.76 2.14
N ARG A 26 -5.92 -20.01 3.17
CA ARG A 26 -4.67 -19.25 3.15
C ARG A 26 -3.94 -19.33 4.49
N GLU A 27 -2.62 -19.37 4.43
CA GLU A 27 -1.75 -19.43 5.59
C GLU A 27 -0.77 -18.25 5.57
N PRO A 28 -0.48 -17.62 6.73
CA PRO A 28 0.48 -16.54 6.79
C PRO A 28 1.90 -17.08 6.54
N VAL A 29 2.67 -16.34 5.75
CA VAL A 29 4.10 -16.58 5.48
C VAL A 29 4.94 -15.61 6.32
N GLU A 30 6.22 -15.96 6.55
CA GLU A 30 7.13 -15.19 7.42
C GLU A 30 7.29 -13.71 7.02
N ASP A 31 7.11 -13.38 5.74
CA ASP A 31 7.21 -12.02 5.19
C ASP A 31 5.94 -11.17 5.38
N GLY A 32 4.90 -11.73 5.99
CA GLY A 32 3.61 -11.09 6.21
C GLY A 32 2.62 -11.21 5.04
N SER A 33 2.99 -11.91 3.96
CA SER A 33 2.08 -12.30 2.89
C SER A 33 1.29 -13.57 3.25
N TYR A 34 0.35 -13.96 2.39
CA TYR A 34 -0.40 -15.20 2.53
C TYR A 34 -0.16 -16.15 1.35
N ALA A 35 0.09 -17.42 1.65
CA ALA A 35 0.11 -18.49 0.67
C ALA A 35 -1.25 -19.19 0.64
N TYR A 36 -1.79 -19.42 -0.56
CA TYR A 36 -3.10 -20.09 -0.74
C TYR A 36 -2.93 -21.59 -0.95
N ASP A 37 -3.72 -22.40 -0.24
CA ASP A 37 -3.89 -23.83 -0.52
C ASP A 37 -5.37 -24.23 -0.52
N PHE A 38 -5.88 -24.54 -1.71
CA PHE A 38 -7.24 -25.02 -1.92
C PHE A 38 -7.29 -26.56 -2.10
N SER A 39 -6.18 -27.28 -1.92
CA SER A 39 -6.05 -28.70 -2.26
C SER A 39 -7.14 -29.57 -1.64
N GLN A 40 -7.41 -29.39 -0.34
CA GLN A 40 -8.43 -30.15 0.39
C GLN A 40 -9.85 -29.77 -0.06
N SER A 41 -10.11 -28.47 -0.19
CA SER A 41 -11.42 -27.94 -0.54
C SER A 41 -11.84 -28.33 -1.96
N LEU A 42 -10.90 -28.32 -2.92
CA LEU A 42 -11.17 -28.70 -4.32
C LEU A 42 -11.45 -30.19 -4.50
N ALA A 43 -11.10 -31.05 -3.54
CA ALA A 43 -11.49 -32.46 -3.57
C ALA A 43 -13.01 -32.64 -3.63
N LEU A 44 -13.77 -31.69 -3.07
CA LEU A 44 -15.22 -31.68 -3.07
C LEU A 44 -15.83 -31.64 -4.49
N LEU A 45 -15.16 -30.95 -5.42
CA LEU A 45 -15.59 -30.85 -6.82
C LEU A 45 -15.49 -32.19 -7.56
N ARG A 46 -14.86 -33.21 -6.97
CA ARG A 46 -14.65 -34.54 -7.57
C ARG A 46 -15.57 -35.62 -7.02
N VAL A 47 -16.44 -35.31 -6.05
CA VAL A 47 -17.21 -36.33 -5.32
C VAL A 47 -18.32 -36.94 -6.18
N ASN A 48 -19.26 -36.13 -6.66
CA ASN A 48 -20.32 -36.58 -7.58
C ASN A 48 -20.91 -35.38 -8.35
N ARG A 49 -21.77 -35.64 -9.34
CA ARG A 49 -22.35 -34.61 -10.21
C ARG A 49 -23.18 -33.56 -9.46
N GLN A 50 -24.00 -33.97 -8.49
CA GLN A 50 -24.85 -33.04 -7.74
C GLN A 50 -23.98 -32.09 -6.89
N ILE A 51 -23.06 -32.66 -6.11
CA ILE A 51 -22.12 -31.89 -5.30
C ILE A 51 -21.30 -30.96 -6.20
N TYR A 52 -20.77 -31.46 -7.32
CA TYR A 52 -20.02 -30.64 -8.27
C TYR A 52 -20.82 -29.42 -8.73
N LEU A 53 -22.07 -29.59 -9.17
CA LEU A 53 -22.89 -28.47 -9.67
C LEU A 53 -23.22 -27.45 -8.57
N GLU A 54 -23.59 -27.91 -7.37
CA GLU A 54 -23.90 -27.02 -6.24
C GLU A 54 -22.65 -26.28 -5.74
N SER A 55 -21.60 -27.03 -5.45
CA SER A 55 -20.36 -26.54 -4.85
C SER A 55 -19.57 -25.64 -5.81
N ARG A 56 -19.56 -25.93 -7.12
CA ARG A 56 -18.94 -25.06 -8.14
C ARG A 56 -19.56 -23.67 -8.19
N LYS A 57 -20.89 -23.57 -8.08
CA LYS A 57 -21.58 -22.27 -8.05
C LYS A 57 -21.09 -21.43 -6.88
N VAL A 58 -21.00 -22.03 -5.69
CA VAL A 58 -20.51 -21.36 -4.48
C VAL A 58 -19.02 -20.98 -4.61
N PHE A 59 -18.18 -21.89 -5.12
CA PHE A 59 -16.76 -21.64 -5.33
C PHE A 59 -16.52 -20.37 -6.16
N HIS A 60 -17.17 -20.24 -7.32
CA HIS A 60 -17.01 -19.08 -8.19
C HIS A 60 -17.65 -17.79 -7.65
N GLN A 61 -18.67 -17.88 -6.80
CA GLN A 61 -19.20 -16.71 -6.10
C GLN A 61 -18.19 -16.13 -5.09
N LEU A 62 -17.38 -17.01 -4.49
CA LEU A 62 -16.42 -16.65 -3.45
C LEU A 62 -14.99 -16.44 -3.97
N ASN A 63 -14.69 -16.89 -5.19
CA ASN A 63 -13.33 -16.87 -5.73
C ASN A 63 -13.34 -16.27 -7.13
N THR A 64 -13.00 -15.00 -7.22
CA THR A 64 -12.86 -14.28 -8.48
C THR A 64 -11.40 -14.06 -8.78
N PHE A 65 -10.91 -14.91 -9.69
CA PHE A 65 -9.54 -14.87 -10.14
C PHE A 65 -9.34 -13.77 -11.17
N VAL A 66 -8.22 -13.07 -11.00
CA VAL A 66 -7.74 -12.07 -11.94
C VAL A 66 -6.38 -12.53 -12.47
N LYS A 67 -6.25 -12.55 -13.79
CA LYS A 67 -4.99 -12.88 -14.45
C LYS A 67 -4.30 -11.59 -14.89
N ILE A 68 -3.11 -11.34 -14.38
CA ILE A 68 -2.27 -10.21 -14.80
C ILE A 68 -1.18 -10.75 -15.71
N SER A 69 -0.99 -10.12 -16.87
CA SER A 69 0.05 -10.45 -17.84
C SER A 69 0.90 -9.21 -18.13
N THR A 70 2.22 -9.37 -18.15
CA THR A 70 3.18 -8.26 -18.33
C THR A 70 4.49 -8.76 -18.97
N PRO A 71 5.21 -7.94 -19.76
CA PRO A 71 6.50 -8.34 -20.34
C PRO A 71 7.62 -8.41 -19.31
N TRP A 72 7.45 -7.86 -18.09
CA TRP A 72 8.49 -7.86 -17.06
C TRP A 72 8.23 -8.93 -16.01
N GLN A 73 9.00 -10.01 -16.03
CA GLN A 73 8.91 -11.06 -15.00
C GLN A 73 9.10 -10.51 -13.58
N GLN A 74 9.93 -9.48 -13.43
CA GLN A 74 10.25 -8.86 -12.14
C GLN A 74 9.08 -8.06 -11.55
N ALA A 75 8.09 -7.68 -12.37
CA ALA A 75 6.94 -6.91 -11.90
C ALA A 75 6.18 -7.62 -10.78
N LYS A 76 6.16 -8.96 -10.75
CA LYS A 76 5.53 -9.73 -9.68
C LYS A 76 6.16 -9.45 -8.30
N TYR A 77 7.47 -9.24 -8.23
CA TYR A 77 8.15 -8.95 -6.97
C TYR A 77 7.80 -7.55 -6.48
N HIS A 78 7.71 -6.57 -7.38
CA HIS A 78 7.23 -5.24 -7.02
C HIS A 78 5.77 -5.28 -6.55
N VAL A 79 4.91 -6.00 -7.25
CA VAL A 79 3.50 -6.15 -6.88
C VAL A 79 3.34 -6.84 -5.52
N ALA A 80 4.06 -7.93 -5.28
CA ALA A 80 4.02 -8.66 -4.02
C ALA A 80 4.64 -7.84 -2.86
N LEU A 81 5.86 -7.32 -3.04
CA LEU A 81 6.60 -6.64 -1.98
C LEU A 81 6.09 -5.22 -1.74
N ASP A 82 5.94 -4.39 -2.79
CA ASP A 82 5.54 -2.99 -2.65
C ASP A 82 4.03 -2.87 -2.45
N GLY A 83 3.27 -3.60 -3.26
CA GLY A 83 1.80 -3.60 -3.22
C GLY A 83 1.19 -4.46 -2.11
N GLN A 84 1.96 -5.35 -1.47
CA GLN A 84 1.43 -6.34 -0.51
C GLN A 84 0.27 -7.15 -1.11
N VAL A 85 0.46 -7.57 -2.36
CA VAL A 85 -0.52 -8.34 -3.13
C VAL A 85 -0.18 -9.81 -2.99
N ASP A 86 -1.12 -10.59 -2.46
CA ASP A 86 -0.93 -12.04 -2.31
C ASP A 86 -1.11 -12.73 -3.67
N ILE A 87 -0.02 -13.29 -4.21
CA ILE A 87 -0.03 -13.97 -5.52
C ILE A 87 -0.39 -15.44 -5.33
N LEU A 88 -1.46 -15.88 -6.00
CA LEU A 88 -1.97 -17.26 -5.91
C LEU A 88 -1.17 -18.25 -6.77
N ASP A 89 -0.79 -17.86 -7.99
CA ASP A 89 0.08 -18.68 -8.86
C ASP A 89 0.83 -17.76 -9.83
N ASP A 90 2.15 -17.91 -9.94
CA ASP A 90 3.04 -17.19 -10.86
C ASP A 90 3.88 -18.13 -11.74
N THR A 91 3.51 -19.42 -11.78
CA THR A 91 4.17 -20.45 -12.56
C THR A 91 3.68 -20.45 -14.01
N PHE A 92 4.24 -21.34 -14.85
CA PHE A 92 3.77 -21.56 -16.22
C PHE A 92 2.26 -21.92 -16.31
N ARG A 93 1.65 -22.37 -15.20
CA ARG A 93 0.21 -22.67 -15.13
C ARG A 93 -0.64 -21.40 -15.19
N ALA A 94 -0.17 -20.28 -14.65
CA ALA A 94 -0.88 -19.00 -14.69
C ALA A 94 -1.16 -18.53 -16.12
N ALA A 95 -0.21 -18.74 -17.04
CA ALA A 95 -0.40 -18.41 -18.45
C ALA A 95 -1.56 -19.20 -19.09
N ARG A 96 -1.71 -20.48 -18.71
CA ARG A 96 -2.73 -21.41 -19.21
C ARG A 96 -4.05 -21.33 -18.45
N PHE A 97 -4.12 -20.58 -17.37
CA PHE A 97 -5.30 -20.50 -16.49
C PHE A 97 -6.45 -19.76 -17.17
N GLN A 98 -7.57 -20.46 -17.41
CA GLN A 98 -8.75 -19.91 -18.10
C GLN A 98 -9.92 -19.57 -17.17
N MET A 99 -9.85 -19.93 -15.89
CA MET A 99 -10.95 -19.73 -14.93
C MET A 99 -10.94 -18.34 -14.27
N HIS A 100 -10.45 -17.31 -14.97
CA HIS A 100 -10.40 -15.93 -14.49
C HIS A 100 -11.57 -15.10 -15.04
N SER A 101 -12.00 -14.11 -14.25
CA SER A 101 -13.08 -13.19 -14.64
C SER A 101 -12.56 -11.88 -15.23
N LEU A 102 -11.31 -11.54 -14.97
CA LEU A 102 -10.63 -10.37 -15.52
C LEU A 102 -9.23 -10.77 -15.99
N SER A 103 -8.89 -10.43 -17.24
CA SER A 103 -7.52 -10.39 -17.72
C SER A 103 -7.02 -8.94 -17.72
N ILE A 104 -5.80 -8.72 -17.25
CA ILE A 104 -5.12 -7.44 -17.23
C ILE A 104 -3.84 -7.63 -18.04
N ASP A 105 -3.83 -7.20 -19.29
CA ASP A 105 -2.66 -7.32 -20.14
C ASP A 105 -1.99 -5.96 -20.27
N ILE A 106 -0.77 -5.85 -19.72
CA ILE A 106 0.03 -4.63 -19.66
C ILE A 106 1.19 -4.80 -20.62
N ASN A 107 1.21 -4.01 -21.69
CA ASN A 107 2.29 -4.00 -22.65
C ASN A 107 3.03 -2.67 -22.60
N ALA A 108 4.31 -2.68 -22.95
CA ALA A 108 5.05 -1.45 -23.26
C ALA A 108 5.33 -1.39 -24.75
N ILE A 109 5.16 -0.21 -25.33
CA ILE A 109 5.66 0.09 -26.68
C ILE A 109 6.85 1.01 -26.51
N TYR A 110 8.05 0.43 -26.62
CA TYR A 110 9.29 1.19 -26.75
C TYR A 110 9.55 1.42 -28.24
N PRO A 111 10.02 2.62 -28.65
CA PRO A 111 10.54 2.78 -29.99
C PRO A 111 11.81 1.91 -30.11
N SER A 112 11.70 0.73 -30.73
CA SER A 112 12.88 -0.03 -31.12
C SER A 112 13.48 0.64 -32.36
N HIS A 113 14.76 1.00 -32.30
CA HIS A 113 15.47 1.52 -33.48
C HIS A 113 15.94 0.41 -34.41
N GLU A 114 15.97 -0.85 -33.96
CA GLU A 114 16.60 -1.94 -34.70
C GLU A 114 15.90 -3.27 -34.37
N THR A 115 14.95 -3.67 -35.22
CA THR A 115 14.41 -5.02 -35.50
C THR A 115 12.87 -5.11 -35.45
N PRO A 116 12.24 -5.79 -36.44
CA PRO A 116 10.82 -6.13 -36.37
C PRO A 116 10.59 -7.06 -35.18
N GLU A 117 9.71 -6.62 -34.29
CA GLU A 117 9.48 -7.15 -32.95
C GLU A 117 8.93 -8.60 -32.98
N ASP A 118 9.72 -9.57 -32.49
CA ASP A 118 9.11 -10.76 -31.90
C ASP A 118 8.26 -10.29 -30.70
N PRO A 119 7.02 -10.78 -30.53
CA PRO A 119 6.19 -10.41 -29.39
C PRO A 119 6.94 -10.78 -28.10
N GLN A 120 7.23 -9.78 -27.27
CA GLN A 120 7.93 -10.03 -26.01
C GLN A 120 7.18 -11.07 -25.19
N PRO A 121 7.88 -12.05 -24.58
CA PRO A 121 7.24 -13.10 -23.81
C PRO A 121 6.47 -12.46 -22.64
N MET A 122 5.18 -12.75 -22.56
CA MET A 122 4.31 -12.28 -21.49
C MET A 122 4.39 -13.24 -20.31
N PHE A 123 4.69 -12.69 -19.14
CA PHE A 123 4.64 -13.40 -17.87
C PHE A 123 3.28 -13.17 -17.23
N SER A 124 2.65 -14.23 -16.73
CA SER A 124 1.34 -14.14 -16.08
C SER A 124 1.40 -14.58 -14.63
N PHE A 125 0.60 -13.94 -13.79
CA PHE A 125 0.32 -14.36 -12.43
C PHE A 125 -1.15 -14.15 -12.07
N ILE A 126 -1.63 -14.88 -11.08
CA ILE A 126 -3.03 -14.90 -10.65
C ILE A 126 -3.17 -14.30 -9.25
N ILE A 127 -4.18 -13.45 -9.07
CA ILE A 127 -4.57 -12.89 -7.77
C ILE A 127 -6.07 -13.09 -7.53
N LEU A 128 -6.52 -12.87 -6.30
CA LEU A 128 -7.93 -12.98 -5.89
C LEU A 128 -8.54 -11.62 -5.58
N THR A 129 -9.78 -11.39 -6.02
CA THR A 129 -10.44 -10.10 -5.78
C THR A 129 -10.93 -9.98 -4.33
N GLU A 130 -11.40 -11.08 -3.75
CA GLU A 130 -12.10 -11.08 -2.45
C GLU A 130 -11.20 -10.74 -1.25
N THR A 131 -9.88 -10.83 -1.43
CA THR A 131 -8.86 -10.49 -0.43
C THR A 131 -8.36 -9.05 -0.56
N GLY A 132 -8.87 -8.28 -1.52
CA GLY A 132 -8.51 -6.89 -1.77
C GLY A 132 -7.23 -6.71 -2.59
N ASP A 133 -6.71 -7.80 -3.17
CA ASP A 133 -5.43 -7.80 -3.88
C ASP A 133 -5.49 -7.00 -5.19
N LEU A 134 -6.67 -6.89 -5.82
CA LEU A 134 -6.86 -6.07 -7.01
C LEU A 134 -6.77 -4.57 -6.68
N GLU A 135 -7.39 -4.10 -5.60
CA GLU A 135 -7.24 -2.71 -5.18
C GLU A 135 -5.80 -2.38 -4.81
N ARG A 136 -5.13 -3.28 -4.08
CA ARG A 136 -3.71 -3.16 -3.72
C ARG A 136 -2.80 -3.13 -4.94
N PHE A 137 -3.06 -3.98 -5.93
CA PHE A 137 -2.34 -3.98 -7.20
C PHE A 137 -2.45 -2.62 -7.92
N CYS A 138 -3.67 -2.11 -8.10
CA CYS A 138 -3.87 -0.82 -8.76
C CYS A 138 -3.28 0.35 -7.95
N LEU A 139 -3.32 0.28 -6.61
CA LEU A 139 -2.69 1.26 -5.73
C LEU A 139 -1.16 1.23 -5.82
N SER A 140 -0.57 0.03 -5.91
CA SER A 140 0.86 -0.14 -6.15
C SER A 140 1.26 0.49 -7.49
N TRP A 141 0.49 0.26 -8.55
CA TRP A 141 0.75 0.87 -9.86
C TRP A 141 0.60 2.40 -9.78
N PHE A 142 -0.42 2.93 -9.10
CA PHE A 142 -0.50 4.37 -8.85
C PHE A 142 0.79 4.92 -8.21
N TYR A 143 1.33 4.24 -7.19
CA TYR A 143 2.58 4.68 -6.57
C TYR A 143 3.81 4.53 -7.48
N SER A 144 3.85 3.50 -8.31
CA SER A 144 4.87 3.35 -9.35
C SER A 144 4.80 4.49 -10.37
N SER A 145 3.60 4.94 -10.78
CA SER A 145 3.44 6.00 -11.77
C SER A 145 3.87 7.37 -11.25
N VAL A 146 3.64 7.68 -9.97
CA VAL A 146 4.17 8.93 -9.38
C VAL A 146 5.67 8.85 -9.09
N THR A 147 6.21 7.65 -8.85
CA THR A 147 7.66 7.44 -8.64
C THR A 147 8.42 7.45 -9.96
N MET A 148 7.80 6.98 -11.04
CA MET A 148 8.33 6.99 -12.41
C MET A 148 7.32 7.69 -13.33
N PRO A 149 7.22 9.04 -13.33
CA PRO A 149 6.21 9.78 -14.08
C PRO A 149 6.20 9.52 -15.60
N TYR A 150 7.33 9.06 -16.14
CA TYR A 150 7.48 8.71 -17.55
C TYR A 150 6.98 7.31 -17.91
N LEU A 151 6.63 6.45 -16.93
CA LEU A 151 6.28 5.05 -17.18
C LEU A 151 4.98 4.90 -17.97
N ASN A 152 3.87 5.39 -17.43
CA ASN A 152 2.53 5.16 -18.00
C ASN A 152 2.35 5.64 -19.45
N PRO A 153 2.96 6.76 -19.90
CA PRO A 153 2.89 7.18 -21.30
C PRO A 153 3.45 6.18 -22.32
N HIS A 154 4.17 5.14 -21.89
CA HIS A 154 4.64 4.05 -22.74
C HIS A 154 3.79 2.77 -22.64
N LEU A 155 2.83 2.73 -21.71
CA LEU A 155 2.06 1.54 -21.39
C LEU A 155 0.72 1.49 -22.13
N VAL A 156 0.41 0.31 -22.65
CA VAL A 156 -0.89 -0.06 -23.19
C VAL A 156 -1.55 -1.02 -22.22
N LEU A 157 -2.75 -0.68 -21.76
CA LEU A 157 -3.55 -1.51 -20.85
C LEU A 157 -4.75 -2.09 -21.59
N ASN A 158 -4.88 -3.42 -21.57
CA ASN A 158 -6.07 -4.12 -22.02
C ASN A 158 -6.74 -4.81 -20.83
N LEU A 159 -7.99 -4.45 -20.55
CA LEU A 159 -8.83 -5.12 -19.55
C LEU A 159 -9.84 -6.02 -20.25
N GLY A 160 -9.73 -7.33 -20.05
CA GLY A 160 -10.61 -8.33 -20.64
C GLY A 160 -11.58 -8.94 -19.64
N LEU A 161 -12.88 -8.61 -19.73
CA LEU A 161 -13.88 -9.29 -18.91
C LEU A 161 -14.25 -10.65 -19.50
N ARG A 162 -14.20 -11.68 -18.64
CA ARG A 162 -14.43 -13.06 -19.02
C ARG A 162 -15.46 -13.75 -18.16
N ASP A 163 -16.28 -14.57 -18.82
CA ASP A 163 -17.16 -15.51 -18.14
C ASP A 163 -16.48 -16.88 -18.00
N PRO A 164 -16.03 -17.29 -16.80
CA PRO A 164 -15.40 -18.59 -16.62
C PRO A 164 -16.39 -19.75 -16.82
N TYR A 165 -17.72 -19.51 -16.76
CA TYR A 165 -18.74 -20.55 -16.88
C TYR A 165 -19.04 -20.96 -18.33
N ILE A 166 -18.81 -20.06 -19.29
CA ILE A 166 -19.08 -20.31 -20.72
C ILE A 166 -17.97 -21.18 -21.34
N SER A 167 -16.73 -21.02 -20.87
CA SER A 167 -15.54 -21.54 -21.58
C SER A 167 -15.08 -22.95 -21.16
N THR A 168 -15.56 -23.51 -20.05
CA THR A 168 -14.88 -24.67 -19.41
C THR A 168 -15.79 -25.77 -18.89
N SER A 169 -17.12 -25.61 -18.91
CA SER A 169 -18.05 -26.58 -18.35
C SER A 169 -18.68 -27.49 -19.41
N PRO A 170 -18.64 -28.84 -19.24
CA PRO A 170 -19.42 -29.75 -20.08
C PRO A 170 -20.94 -29.65 -19.81
N PHE A 171 -21.33 -28.96 -18.73
CA PHE A 171 -22.72 -28.70 -18.35
C PHE A 171 -22.95 -27.17 -18.37
N GLN A 172 -23.35 -26.64 -19.53
CA GLN A 172 -23.73 -25.23 -19.65
C GLN A 172 -24.97 -24.97 -18.79
N ILE A 173 -24.94 -23.90 -18.01
CA ILE A 173 -26.12 -23.42 -17.28
C ILE A 173 -26.79 -22.39 -18.19
N ALA A 174 -28.03 -22.63 -18.60
CA ALA A 174 -28.78 -21.69 -19.43
C ALA A 174 -29.40 -20.58 -18.56
N GLY A 175 -29.16 -19.32 -18.92
CA GLY A 175 -29.70 -18.13 -18.26
C GLY A 175 -28.67 -17.30 -17.49
N GLU A 176 -28.67 -15.99 -17.75
CA GLU A 176 -27.87 -14.87 -17.19
C GLU A 176 -26.47 -14.60 -17.77
N PRO A 177 -26.04 -13.31 -17.87
CA PRO A 177 -24.63 -12.96 -17.85
C PRO A 177 -24.08 -13.19 -16.43
N HIS A 178 -23.18 -14.15 -16.23
CA HIS A 178 -22.74 -14.57 -14.89
C HIS A 178 -22.00 -13.49 -14.09
N LEU A 179 -21.51 -12.43 -14.76
CA LEU A 179 -20.81 -11.34 -14.10
C LEU A 179 -21.76 -10.17 -13.87
N SER A 180 -22.32 -10.10 -12.65
CA SER A 180 -23.24 -9.05 -12.24
C SER A 180 -22.64 -7.65 -12.42
N LYS A 181 -23.50 -6.63 -12.58
CA LYS A 181 -23.06 -5.22 -12.67
C LYS A 181 -22.18 -4.81 -11.50
N GLN A 182 -22.51 -5.26 -10.29
CA GLN A 182 -21.72 -5.01 -9.09
C GLN A 182 -20.33 -5.64 -9.19
N LYS A 183 -20.23 -6.86 -9.73
CA LYS A 183 -18.94 -7.53 -9.89
C LYS A 183 -18.09 -6.89 -10.97
N GLN A 184 -18.69 -6.46 -12.08
CA GLN A 184 -17.99 -5.65 -13.09
C GLN A 184 -17.46 -4.35 -12.49
N LEU A 185 -18.24 -3.70 -11.62
CA LEU A 185 -17.79 -2.49 -10.93
C LEU A 185 -16.59 -2.79 -10.03
N GLN A 186 -16.65 -3.83 -9.19
CA GLN A 186 -15.53 -4.25 -8.34
C GLN A 186 -14.26 -4.55 -9.14
N LEU A 187 -14.38 -5.20 -10.31
CA LEU A 187 -13.24 -5.58 -11.14
C LEU A 187 -12.63 -4.39 -11.91
N LEU A 188 -13.43 -3.39 -12.27
CA LEU A 188 -12.99 -2.31 -13.17
C LEU A 188 -12.72 -0.99 -12.47
N GLN A 189 -13.46 -0.66 -11.41
CA GLN A 189 -13.32 0.61 -10.68
C GLN A 189 -11.89 0.87 -10.16
N PRO A 190 -11.14 -0.12 -9.64
CA PRO A 190 -9.79 0.13 -9.11
C PRO A 190 -8.82 0.74 -10.13
N PHE A 191 -9.04 0.53 -11.43
CA PHE A 191 -8.22 1.09 -12.52
C PHE A 191 -8.42 2.58 -12.73
N GLY A 192 -9.46 3.18 -12.14
CA GLY A 192 -9.74 4.61 -12.24
C GLY A 192 -8.56 5.48 -11.79
N GLN A 193 -7.76 5.02 -10.84
CA GLN A 193 -6.56 5.74 -10.35
C GLN A 193 -5.37 5.71 -11.31
N ILE A 194 -5.38 4.86 -12.34
CA ILE A 194 -4.28 4.75 -13.30
C ILE A 194 -4.49 5.79 -14.39
N LYS A 195 -3.55 6.74 -14.48
CA LYS A 195 -3.64 7.90 -15.37
C LYS A 195 -2.56 7.86 -16.44
N ASN A 196 -2.73 8.68 -17.49
CA ASN A 196 -1.69 8.96 -18.50
C ASN A 196 -1.14 7.70 -19.20
N LEU A 197 -1.99 6.71 -19.46
CA LEU A 197 -1.61 5.56 -20.28
C LEU A 197 -1.48 5.98 -21.75
N ARG A 198 -0.63 5.29 -22.51
CA ARG A 198 -0.55 5.47 -23.97
C ARG A 198 -1.87 5.10 -24.63
N GLU A 199 -2.37 3.91 -24.28
CA GLU A 199 -3.62 3.37 -24.78
C GLU A 199 -4.34 2.58 -23.68
N PHE A 200 -5.67 2.61 -23.73
CA PHE A 200 -6.53 1.91 -22.79
C PHE A 200 -7.70 1.29 -23.53
N HIS A 201 -7.80 -0.04 -23.44
CA HIS A 201 -8.84 -0.82 -24.09
C HIS A 201 -9.58 -1.68 -23.07
N ILE A 202 -10.90 -1.79 -23.24
CA ILE A 202 -11.73 -2.74 -22.49
C ILE A 202 -12.35 -3.70 -23.50
N ASN A 203 -11.97 -4.97 -23.42
CA ASN A 203 -12.41 -6.04 -24.30
C ASN A 203 -12.90 -7.24 -23.47
N GLY A 204 -13.06 -8.40 -24.12
CA GLY A 204 -13.49 -9.64 -23.47
C GLY A 204 -14.73 -10.25 -24.13
N ASN A 205 -15.16 -11.41 -23.61
CA ASN A 205 -16.36 -12.10 -24.09
C ASN A 205 -17.64 -11.64 -23.37
N ILE A 206 -17.49 -10.84 -22.30
CA ILE A 206 -18.60 -10.17 -21.62
C ILE A 206 -18.61 -8.68 -22.01
N ALA A 207 -19.76 -8.20 -22.47
CA ALA A 207 -19.96 -6.78 -22.70
C ALA A 207 -20.02 -6.01 -21.36
N VAL A 208 -19.22 -4.95 -21.25
CA VAL A 208 -19.20 -4.08 -20.07
C VAL A 208 -20.41 -3.16 -20.07
N PHE A 209 -21.06 -2.99 -18.92
CA PHE A 209 -22.16 -2.03 -18.80
C PHE A 209 -21.70 -0.62 -19.22
N PRO A 210 -22.43 0.07 -20.13
CA PRO A 210 -22.03 1.40 -20.62
C PRO A 210 -21.81 2.42 -19.50
N SER A 211 -22.60 2.37 -18.42
CA SER A 211 -22.43 3.23 -17.26
C SER A 211 -21.10 3.04 -16.55
N ILE A 212 -20.60 1.79 -16.46
CA ILE A 212 -19.33 1.47 -15.80
C ILE A 212 -18.17 1.90 -16.70
N ARG A 213 -18.22 1.58 -18.00
CA ARG A 213 -17.21 2.01 -18.96
C ARG A 213 -17.07 3.54 -18.98
N LYS A 214 -18.20 4.27 -18.98
CA LYS A 214 -18.21 5.74 -18.94
C LYS A 214 -17.62 6.28 -17.63
N ALA A 215 -18.01 5.72 -16.49
CA ALA A 215 -17.51 6.15 -15.19
C ALA A 215 -16.01 5.89 -15.04
N LEU A 216 -15.53 4.70 -15.44
CA LEU A 216 -14.10 4.37 -15.41
C LEU A 216 -13.30 5.30 -16.31
N LYS A 217 -13.74 5.52 -17.56
CA LYS A 217 -13.05 6.45 -18.46
C LYS A 217 -13.02 7.86 -17.86
N ALA A 218 -14.15 8.35 -17.38
CA ALA A 218 -14.22 9.67 -16.76
C ALA A 218 -13.27 9.79 -15.57
N GLU A 219 -13.18 8.76 -14.72
CA GLU A 219 -12.24 8.72 -13.60
C GLU A 219 -10.80 8.77 -14.11
N MET A 220 -10.41 7.93 -15.07
CA MET A 220 -9.04 7.88 -15.63
C MET A 220 -8.59 9.18 -16.31
N GLU A 221 -9.52 10.00 -16.79
CA GLU A 221 -9.23 11.33 -17.36
C GLU A 221 -9.01 12.41 -16.29
N ILE A 222 -9.44 12.17 -15.03
CA ILE A 222 -9.15 13.09 -13.94
C ILE A 222 -7.63 13.07 -13.69
N PRO A 223 -6.92 14.19 -13.89
CA PRO A 223 -5.49 14.24 -13.68
C PRO A 223 -5.17 13.98 -12.20
N LEU A 224 -3.96 13.46 -11.96
CA LEU A 224 -3.44 13.33 -10.60
C LEU A 224 -3.45 14.69 -9.92
N ASP A 225 -3.83 14.70 -8.63
CA ASP A 225 -3.66 15.91 -7.81
C ASP A 225 -2.19 16.34 -7.89
N PRO A 226 -1.88 17.61 -8.21
CA PRO A 226 -0.52 18.09 -8.27
C PRO A 226 0.08 18.22 -6.85
N PRO A 227 1.41 18.29 -6.70
CA PRO A 227 2.07 18.27 -5.39
C PRO A 227 1.54 19.30 -4.38
N GLU A 228 1.21 20.51 -4.83
CA GLU A 228 0.66 21.55 -3.97
C GLU A 228 -0.66 21.11 -3.32
N LYS A 229 -1.56 20.45 -4.06
CA LYS A 229 -2.82 19.93 -3.51
C LYS A 229 -2.56 18.79 -2.54
N CYS A 230 -1.58 17.93 -2.82
CA CYS A 230 -1.17 16.87 -1.90
C CYS A 230 -0.63 17.45 -0.58
N LEU A 231 0.18 18.50 -0.65
CA LEU A 231 0.72 19.21 0.52
C LEU A 231 -0.36 19.95 1.31
N GLU A 232 -1.31 20.59 0.63
CA GLU A 232 -2.47 21.24 1.25
C GLU A 232 -3.35 20.23 1.99
N LYS A 233 -3.72 19.13 1.32
CA LYS A 233 -4.50 18.04 1.94
C LYS A 233 -3.76 17.44 3.15
N GLY A 234 -2.47 17.17 3.00
CA GLY A 234 -1.63 16.67 4.09
C GLY A 234 -1.54 17.64 5.27
N THR A 235 -1.49 18.94 5.00
CA THR A 235 -1.45 19.98 6.04
C THR A 235 -2.80 20.07 6.77
N ALA A 236 -3.91 20.11 6.04
CA ALA A 236 -5.25 20.12 6.65
C ALA A 236 -5.50 18.89 7.53
N LEU A 237 -5.10 17.70 7.07
CA LEU A 237 -5.21 16.46 7.86
C LEU A 237 -4.29 16.48 9.09
N LYS A 238 -3.08 17.04 8.98
CA LYS A 238 -2.20 17.27 10.14
C LYS A 238 -2.86 18.20 11.15
N ASP A 239 -3.51 19.27 10.71
CA ASP A 239 -4.17 20.23 11.60
C ASP A 239 -5.35 19.60 12.34
N LEU A 240 -6.20 18.81 11.65
CA LEU A 240 -7.23 17.99 12.31
C LEU A 240 -6.63 17.00 13.33
N GLY A 241 -5.48 16.40 13.00
CA GLY A 241 -4.75 15.55 13.95
C GLY A 241 -4.26 16.31 15.17
N ASN A 242 -3.79 17.56 15.00
CA ASN A 242 -3.37 18.42 16.10
C ASN A 242 -4.55 18.81 17.00
N GLU A 243 -5.71 19.12 16.43
CA GLU A 243 -6.94 19.38 17.19
C GLU A 243 -7.32 18.17 18.04
N ALA A 244 -7.34 16.97 17.46
CA ALA A 244 -7.59 15.73 18.18
C ALA A 244 -6.54 15.47 19.29
N LEU A 245 -5.26 15.73 19.01
CA LEU A 245 -4.16 15.60 19.97
C LEU A 245 -4.35 16.54 21.17
N MET A 246 -4.70 17.80 20.93
CA MET A 246 -4.97 18.79 21.98
C MET A 246 -6.21 18.42 22.82
N ALA A 247 -7.22 17.81 22.20
CA ALA A 247 -8.41 17.31 22.86
C ALA A 247 -8.21 15.99 23.63
N GLY A 248 -6.98 15.45 23.70
CA GLY A 248 -6.68 14.18 24.37
C GLY A 248 -7.10 12.93 23.59
N LYS A 249 -7.54 13.08 22.33
CA LYS A 249 -8.01 11.97 21.48
C LYS A 249 -6.85 11.39 20.65
N TYR A 250 -5.90 10.75 21.33
CA TYR A 250 -4.62 10.36 20.72
C TYR A 250 -4.73 9.33 19.58
N ASN A 251 -5.59 8.32 19.73
CA ASN A 251 -5.83 7.32 18.66
C ASN A 251 -6.45 7.97 17.41
N GLU A 252 -7.33 8.95 17.60
CA GLU A 252 -7.92 9.70 16.50
C GLU A 252 -6.88 10.61 15.81
N ALA A 253 -6.02 11.27 16.60
CA ALA A 253 -4.90 12.05 16.09
C ALA A 253 -3.97 11.19 15.20
N ILE A 254 -3.62 9.98 15.64
CA ILE A 254 -2.79 9.04 14.85
C ILE A 254 -3.48 8.68 13.52
N LYS A 255 -4.81 8.43 13.52
CA LYS A 255 -5.55 8.17 12.28
C LYS A 255 -5.47 9.35 11.31
N PHE A 256 -5.60 10.58 11.80
CA PHE A 256 -5.45 11.77 10.96
C PHE A 256 -4.02 11.95 10.45
N TYR A 257 -3.00 11.72 11.28
CA TYR A 257 -1.60 11.76 10.86
C TYR A 257 -1.28 10.70 9.80
N ASN A 258 -1.80 9.48 9.92
CA ASN A 258 -1.66 8.45 8.89
C ASN A 258 -2.30 8.88 7.56
N LYS A 259 -3.51 9.46 7.60
CA LYS A 259 -4.14 10.04 6.41
C LYS A 259 -3.28 11.17 5.80
N ALA A 260 -2.66 12.01 6.65
CA ALA A 260 -1.77 13.07 6.20
C ALA A 260 -0.50 12.54 5.53
N PHE A 261 0.11 11.48 6.06
CA PHE A 261 1.22 10.77 5.41
C PHE A 261 0.79 10.21 4.04
N HIS A 262 -0.37 9.57 3.97
CA HIS A 262 -0.89 9.01 2.71
C HIS A 262 -1.12 10.10 1.66
N ALA A 263 -1.63 11.27 2.06
CA ALA A 263 -1.84 12.41 1.18
C ALA A 263 -0.54 12.92 0.53
N ILE A 264 0.62 12.72 1.17
CA ILE A 264 1.94 13.03 0.60
C ILE A 264 2.70 11.79 0.14
N HIS A 265 1.99 10.75 -0.27
CA HIS A 265 2.53 9.51 -0.84
C HIS A 265 3.51 8.78 0.10
N ILE A 266 3.21 8.77 1.39
CA ILE A 266 3.92 7.98 2.39
C ILE A 266 2.91 7.00 2.99
N ILE A 267 3.09 5.72 2.70
CA ILE A 267 2.23 4.66 3.23
C ILE A 267 2.81 4.14 4.53
N ILE A 268 1.97 4.06 5.56
CA ILE A 268 2.30 3.47 6.85
C ILE A 268 1.38 2.28 7.05
N ASP A 269 1.95 1.08 7.02
CA ASP A 269 1.24 -0.17 7.30
C ASP A 269 1.86 -0.86 8.50
N ALA A 270 1.12 -0.90 9.60
CA ALA A 270 1.56 -1.34 10.91
C ALA A 270 2.94 -0.75 11.29
N ARG A 271 3.99 -1.58 11.22
CA ARG A 271 5.37 -1.19 11.55
C ARG A 271 6.17 -0.78 10.33
N THR A 272 5.69 -0.96 9.10
CA THR A 272 6.41 -0.63 7.86
C THR A 272 6.06 0.78 7.37
N ARG A 273 6.99 1.42 6.63
CA ARG A 273 6.76 2.72 5.99
C ARG A 273 7.41 2.73 4.63
N LYS A 274 6.64 3.05 3.60
CA LYS A 274 7.12 3.20 2.23
C LYS A 274 6.90 4.64 1.76
N VAL A 275 7.87 5.19 1.05
CA VAL A 275 7.88 6.58 0.58
C VAL A 275 7.93 6.53 -0.94
N TYR A 276 6.98 7.19 -1.60
CA TYR A 276 6.83 7.15 -3.06
C TYR A 276 6.84 8.56 -3.66
N GLY A 277 7.10 8.65 -4.96
CA GLY A 277 6.87 9.87 -5.71
C GLY A 277 7.89 10.99 -5.49
N ASP A 278 9.13 10.68 -5.11
CA ASP A 278 10.15 11.73 -4.96
C ASP A 278 10.32 12.57 -6.24
N PRO A 279 10.41 12.00 -7.46
CA PRO A 279 10.42 12.78 -8.71
C PRO A 279 9.13 13.58 -8.94
N PHE A 280 7.99 13.10 -8.47
CA PHE A 280 6.72 13.81 -8.60
C PHE A 280 6.69 15.10 -7.76
N PHE A 281 7.38 15.13 -6.61
CA PHE A 281 7.56 16.32 -5.78
C PHE A 281 8.81 17.14 -6.13
N ASP A 282 9.62 16.73 -7.12
CA ASP A 282 10.86 17.41 -7.50
C ASP A 282 10.61 18.58 -8.47
N LYS A 283 9.88 19.59 -7.99
CA LYS A 283 9.58 20.81 -8.74
C LYS A 283 9.21 21.98 -7.85
N VAL A 284 9.36 23.19 -8.40
CA VAL A 284 8.90 24.44 -7.79
C VAL A 284 7.40 24.62 -8.06
N ILE A 285 6.66 24.99 -7.03
CA ILE A 285 5.22 25.24 -7.11
C ILE A 285 5.00 26.66 -7.61
N LEU A 286 4.38 26.79 -8.78
CA LEU A 286 4.08 28.09 -9.40
C LEU A 286 2.63 28.55 -9.20
N THR A 287 1.76 27.63 -8.79
CA THR A 287 0.34 27.88 -8.57
C THR A 287 0.13 28.73 -7.31
N PRO A 288 -0.83 29.67 -7.31
CA PRO A 288 -1.15 30.46 -6.12
C PRO A 288 -1.59 29.58 -4.96
N GLY A 289 -1.07 29.81 -3.76
CA GLY A 289 -1.39 29.04 -2.57
C GLY A 289 -0.35 29.17 -1.46
N PRO A 290 -0.48 28.40 -0.36
CA PRO A 290 0.41 28.47 0.79
C PRO A 290 1.86 28.02 0.48
N PHE A 291 2.01 27.25 -0.60
CA PHE A 291 3.29 26.69 -1.03
C PHE A 291 3.87 27.35 -2.29
N LYS A 292 3.29 28.47 -2.74
CA LYS A 292 3.77 29.20 -3.93
C LYS A 292 5.26 29.54 -3.78
N ASP A 293 6.00 29.36 -4.86
CA ASP A 293 7.44 29.63 -5.00
C ASP A 293 8.33 28.73 -4.12
N GLN A 294 7.76 27.71 -3.47
CA GLN A 294 8.52 26.71 -2.71
C GLN A 294 8.83 25.47 -3.54
N HIS A 295 9.95 24.82 -3.23
CA HIS A 295 10.25 23.50 -3.77
C HIS A 295 9.38 22.44 -3.08
N ALA A 296 8.53 21.73 -3.84
CA ALA A 296 7.55 20.81 -3.27
C ALA A 296 8.19 19.67 -2.45
N GLY A 297 9.35 19.16 -2.89
CA GLY A 297 10.12 18.15 -2.17
C GLY A 297 10.59 18.64 -0.80
N GLN A 298 11.02 19.90 -0.68
CA GLN A 298 11.45 20.48 0.60
C GLN A 298 10.25 20.69 1.54
N ALA A 299 9.15 21.23 1.02
CA ALA A 299 7.90 21.38 1.76
C ALA A 299 7.37 20.03 2.26
N ARG A 300 7.44 18.99 1.42
CA ARG A 300 7.07 17.61 1.78
C ARG A 300 7.93 17.04 2.89
N ILE A 301 9.25 17.23 2.83
CA ILE A 301 10.17 16.80 3.90
C ILE A 301 9.83 17.51 5.21
N LEU A 302 9.60 18.82 5.17
CA LEU A 302 9.23 19.58 6.37
C LEU A 302 7.90 19.09 6.98
N LEU A 303 6.89 18.86 6.15
CA LEU A 303 5.60 18.30 6.58
C LEU A 303 5.77 16.90 7.17
N ARG A 304 6.57 16.03 6.54
CA ARG A 304 6.91 14.69 7.05
C ARG A 304 7.55 14.75 8.44
N VAL A 305 8.53 15.62 8.66
CA VAL A 305 9.20 15.74 9.96
C VAL A 305 8.22 16.22 11.04
N ARG A 306 7.36 17.20 10.72
CA ARG A 306 6.28 17.66 11.63
C ARG A 306 5.32 16.53 11.99
N LEU A 307 4.89 15.73 11.00
CA LEU A 307 4.01 14.59 11.23
C LEU A 307 4.67 13.52 12.11
N VAL A 308 5.94 13.19 11.88
CA VAL A 308 6.69 12.25 12.73
C VAL A 308 6.74 12.78 14.17
N ALA A 309 7.13 14.04 14.37
CA ALA A 309 7.21 14.63 15.70
C ALA A 309 5.87 14.47 16.45
N ASN A 310 4.75 14.83 15.82
CA ASN A 310 3.44 14.79 16.45
C ASN A 310 2.93 13.35 16.67
N THR A 311 3.24 12.44 15.76
CA THR A 311 2.90 11.01 15.90
C THR A 311 3.65 10.39 17.09
N VAL A 312 4.95 10.67 17.26
CA VAL A 312 5.72 10.20 18.42
C VAL A 312 5.13 10.77 19.72
N LEU A 313 4.70 12.04 19.72
CA LEU A 313 4.04 12.62 20.89
C LEU A 313 2.71 11.92 21.22
N ALA A 314 1.89 11.60 20.22
CA ALA A 314 0.64 10.88 20.42
C ALA A 314 0.88 9.48 21.02
N TYR A 315 1.88 8.74 20.52
CA TYR A 315 2.26 7.43 21.08
C TYR A 315 2.78 7.55 22.52
N LEU A 316 3.62 8.55 22.82
CA LEU A 316 4.06 8.82 24.19
C LEU A 316 2.90 9.08 25.14
N LYS A 317 1.87 9.82 24.69
CA LYS A 317 0.67 10.11 25.47
C LYS A 317 -0.22 8.89 25.68
N LEU A 318 -0.14 7.90 24.79
CA LEU A 318 -0.78 6.60 24.93
C LEU A 318 0.05 5.61 25.77
N HIS A 319 1.25 5.99 26.19
CA HIS A 319 2.24 5.09 26.80
C HIS A 319 2.66 3.92 25.88
N ASP A 320 2.45 4.05 24.56
CA ASP A 320 2.95 3.10 23.56
C ASP A 320 4.39 3.46 23.20
N TYR A 321 5.31 3.12 24.11
CA TYR A 321 6.72 3.48 24.01
C TYR A 321 7.42 2.76 22.85
N ASP A 322 7.00 1.54 22.52
CA ASP A 322 7.57 0.77 21.42
C ASP A 322 7.27 1.44 20.07
N MET A 323 6.02 1.87 19.85
CA MET A 323 5.68 2.60 18.62
C MET A 323 6.30 4.00 18.60
N ALA A 324 6.42 4.68 19.75
CA ALA A 324 7.13 5.95 19.84
C ALA A 324 8.61 5.81 19.42
N LEU A 325 9.30 4.78 19.93
CA LEU A 325 10.69 4.47 19.56
C LEU A 325 10.82 4.09 18.10
N LEU A 326 10.00 3.15 17.62
CA LEU A 326 10.02 2.70 16.22
C LEU A 326 9.84 3.88 15.26
N THR A 327 8.85 4.74 15.52
CA THR A 327 8.52 5.89 14.67
C THR A 327 9.62 6.94 14.67
N GLY A 328 10.15 7.28 15.86
CA GLY A 328 11.19 8.28 16.03
C GLY A 328 12.55 7.83 15.48
N MET A 329 13.02 6.65 15.91
CA MET A 329 14.31 6.10 15.49
C MET A 329 14.40 5.87 13.99
N ARG A 330 13.30 5.51 13.32
CA ARG A 330 13.31 5.39 11.85
C ARG A 330 13.70 6.69 11.15
N THR A 331 13.26 7.84 11.66
CA THR A 331 13.61 9.13 11.06
C THR A 331 15.03 9.56 11.45
N ILE A 332 15.45 9.29 12.69
CA ILE A 332 16.81 9.52 13.17
C ILE A 332 17.84 8.72 12.37
N ARG A 333 17.62 7.41 12.17
CA ARG A 333 18.49 6.53 11.38
C ARG A 333 18.66 7.00 9.95
N LEU A 334 17.57 7.36 9.27
CA LEU A 334 17.63 7.90 7.91
C LEU A 334 18.45 9.19 7.83
N MET A 335 18.32 10.06 8.84
CA MET A 335 19.10 11.28 8.89
C MET A 335 20.58 10.96 9.12
N ARG A 336 20.93 10.06 10.05
CA ARG A 336 22.31 9.59 10.28
C ARG A 336 22.93 9.00 9.02
N ALA A 337 22.21 8.12 8.32
CA ALA A 337 22.62 7.56 7.05
C ALA A 337 22.91 8.65 6.01
N SER A 338 22.06 9.67 5.93
CA SER A 338 22.23 10.77 4.96
C SER A 338 23.46 11.65 5.21
N ILE A 339 23.99 11.67 6.43
CA ILE A 339 25.19 12.42 6.81
C ILE A 339 26.44 11.54 6.99
N GLY A 340 26.34 10.24 6.66
CA GLY A 340 27.44 9.28 6.74
C GLY A 340 27.84 8.88 8.17
N VAL A 341 26.93 9.00 9.12
CA VAL A 341 27.12 8.62 10.52
C VAL A 341 26.49 7.25 10.79
N ASP A 342 27.04 6.48 11.73
CA ASP A 342 26.51 5.18 12.14
C ASP A 342 25.02 5.27 12.53
N GLU A 343 24.17 4.49 11.88
CA GLU A 343 22.72 4.58 12.02
C GLU A 343 22.24 4.31 13.45
N ASP A 344 22.85 3.34 14.14
CA ASP A 344 22.42 2.87 15.45
C ASP A 344 23.10 3.66 16.58
N ASN A 345 24.39 3.90 16.44
CA ASN A 345 25.22 4.52 17.47
C ASN A 345 25.27 6.04 17.40
N GLY A 346 24.99 6.62 16.23
CA GLY A 346 25.10 8.06 16.00
C GLY A 346 26.55 8.55 15.95
N ALA A 347 26.73 9.86 15.98
CA ALA A 347 28.05 10.47 15.97
C ALA A 347 28.63 10.53 17.39
N LEU A 348 29.97 10.55 17.49
CA LEU A 348 30.65 10.80 18.76
C LEU A 348 30.34 12.20 19.29
N ASP A 349 30.30 13.19 18.40
CA ASP A 349 29.92 14.56 18.70
C ASP A 349 28.46 14.81 18.28
N SER A 350 27.63 15.24 19.24
CA SER A 350 26.22 15.58 19.00
C SER A 350 26.05 16.72 17.99
N ALA A 351 27.02 17.63 17.87
CA ALA A 351 27.00 18.70 16.88
C ALA A 351 27.22 18.19 15.45
N MET A 352 27.95 17.08 15.26
CA MET A 352 28.13 16.46 13.95
C MET A 352 26.86 15.74 13.48
N GLU A 353 26.09 15.19 14.41
CA GLU A 353 24.78 14.60 14.09
C GLU A 353 23.74 15.68 13.79
N ALA A 354 23.76 16.79 14.53
CA ALA A 354 22.80 17.87 14.35
C ALA A 354 23.06 18.69 13.06
N LEU A 355 22.21 18.49 12.06
CA LEU A 355 22.16 19.29 10.83
C LEU A 355 21.75 20.75 11.09
N SER A 356 22.72 21.58 11.49
CA SER A 356 22.56 23.02 11.69
C SER A 356 22.21 23.70 10.35
N GLY A 357 21.10 24.45 10.31
CA GLY A 357 20.60 25.09 9.08
C GLY A 357 19.52 24.30 8.31
N PHE A 358 19.19 23.07 8.74
CA PHE A 358 18.03 22.36 8.21
C PHE A 358 16.72 23.08 8.56
N ILE A 359 15.85 23.31 7.59
CA ILE A 359 14.58 24.06 7.77
C ILE A 359 13.63 23.42 8.79
N GLY A 360 13.77 22.10 9.01
CA GLY A 360 13.02 21.33 10.01
C GLY A 360 13.79 21.07 11.31
N SER A 361 14.87 21.80 11.60
CA SER A 361 15.75 21.58 12.76
C SER A 361 15.00 21.53 14.09
N GLY A 362 14.07 22.46 14.33
CA GLY A 362 13.26 22.48 15.55
C GLY A 362 12.36 21.23 15.69
N GLU A 363 11.81 20.72 14.59
CA GLU A 363 11.01 19.50 14.61
C GLU A 363 11.86 18.25 14.77
N MET A 364 13.06 18.22 14.17
CA MET A 364 14.05 17.17 14.43
C MET A 364 14.43 17.12 15.91
N GLY A 365 14.70 18.28 16.54
CA GLY A 365 14.97 18.35 17.98
C GLY A 365 13.83 17.76 18.82
N LYS A 366 12.56 18.03 18.46
CA LYS A 366 11.40 17.42 19.11
C LYS A 366 11.37 15.90 18.92
N ILE A 367 11.72 15.39 17.74
CA ILE A 367 11.80 13.95 17.49
C ILE A 367 12.87 13.31 18.38
N TYR A 368 14.10 13.86 18.41
CA TYR A 368 15.17 13.38 19.28
C TYR A 368 14.74 13.35 20.75
N PHE A 369 14.21 14.48 21.25
CA PHE A 369 13.75 14.59 22.63
C PHE A 369 12.64 13.58 22.97
N ARG A 370 11.58 13.51 22.16
CA ARG A 370 10.44 12.61 22.39
C ARG A 370 10.86 11.14 22.32
N THR A 371 11.72 10.78 21.37
CA THR A 371 12.27 9.43 21.26
C THR A 371 13.13 9.08 22.48
N ALA A 372 13.91 10.03 22.98
CA ALA A 372 14.67 9.85 24.22
C ALA A 372 13.78 9.61 25.43
N MET A 373 12.63 10.28 25.53
CA MET A 373 11.65 10.03 26.60
C MET A 373 11.07 8.62 26.54
N ALA A 374 10.86 8.06 25.35
CA ALA A 374 10.44 6.68 25.21
C ALA A 374 11.54 5.70 25.68
N TYR A 375 12.81 5.93 25.32
CA TYR A 375 13.93 5.14 25.86
C TYR A 375 14.02 5.22 27.38
N LYS A 376 13.87 6.44 27.95
CA LYS A 376 13.87 6.66 29.39
C LYS A 376 12.75 5.88 30.07
N ALA A 377 11.54 5.90 29.52
CA ALA A 377 10.39 5.15 30.05
C ALA A 377 10.60 3.63 30.04
N LEU A 378 11.37 3.12 29.08
CA LEU A 378 11.78 1.70 29.00
C LEU A 378 13.08 1.39 29.77
N ASN A 379 13.54 2.29 30.64
CA ASN A 379 14.78 2.15 31.42
C ASN A 379 16.07 2.03 30.59
N ARG A 380 16.05 2.43 29.31
CA ARG A 380 17.21 2.44 28.40
C ARG A 380 17.95 3.77 28.49
N ARG A 381 18.60 4.00 29.63
CA ARG A 381 19.13 5.32 30.03
C ARG A 381 20.27 5.83 29.15
N MET A 382 21.14 4.94 28.69
CA MET A 382 22.28 5.29 27.84
C MET A 382 21.83 5.86 26.49
N GLU A 383 20.86 5.20 25.86
CA GLU A 383 20.29 5.62 24.59
C GLU A 383 19.47 6.91 24.75
N ALA A 384 18.70 7.03 25.83
CA ALA A 384 18.00 8.26 26.17
C ALA A 384 18.98 9.45 26.31
N GLN A 385 20.09 9.28 27.03
CA GLN A 385 21.10 10.31 27.21
C GLN A 385 21.69 10.75 25.87
N LYS A 386 22.10 9.80 25.01
CA LYS A 386 22.66 10.10 23.68
C LYS A 386 21.72 10.97 22.85
N LEU A 387 20.45 10.59 22.77
CA LEU A 387 19.46 11.36 22.00
C LEU A 387 19.14 12.72 22.64
N LEU A 388 19.16 12.83 23.97
CA LEU A 388 18.99 14.11 24.68
C LEU A 388 20.14 15.08 24.39
N SER A 389 21.38 14.58 24.29
CA SER A 389 22.53 15.39 23.90
C SER A 389 22.33 16.01 22.52
N VAL A 390 21.92 15.22 21.52
CA VAL A 390 21.61 15.72 20.17
C VAL A 390 20.40 16.66 20.19
N ALA A 391 19.35 16.34 20.94
CA ALA A 391 18.18 17.21 21.09
C ALA A 391 18.57 18.60 21.64
N SER A 392 19.54 18.67 22.56
CA SER A 392 20.00 19.93 23.16
C SER A 392 20.72 20.83 22.15
N VAL A 393 21.36 20.26 21.13
CA VAL A 393 21.97 21.02 20.02
C VAL A 393 20.89 21.61 19.12
N TYR A 394 19.85 20.84 18.80
CA TYR A 394 18.72 21.32 18.01
C TYR A 394 17.84 22.35 18.74
N LEU A 395 17.70 22.21 20.07
CA LEU A 395 16.83 23.02 20.92
C LEU A 395 17.63 23.68 22.07
N PRO A 396 18.59 24.55 21.76
CA PRO A 396 19.55 25.06 22.75
C PRO A 396 18.92 25.94 23.83
N ASN A 397 17.70 26.42 23.62
CA ASN A 397 16.97 27.28 24.55
C ASN A 397 15.83 26.57 25.27
N ASP A 398 15.58 25.29 24.99
CA ASP A 398 14.51 24.54 25.64
C ASP A 398 14.94 24.08 27.04
N LYS A 399 14.32 24.68 28.06
CA LYS A 399 14.60 24.36 29.47
C LYS A 399 14.27 22.91 29.81
N THR A 400 13.24 22.34 29.19
CA THR A 400 12.81 20.96 29.44
C THR A 400 13.90 19.98 28.98
N VAL A 401 14.43 20.20 27.78
CA VAL A 401 15.52 19.38 27.22
C VAL A 401 16.76 19.44 28.11
N LYS A 402 17.14 20.65 28.57
CA LYS A 402 18.29 20.83 29.47
C LYS A 402 18.10 20.11 30.80
N ASN A 403 16.94 20.28 31.43
CA ASN A 403 16.64 19.65 32.72
C ASN A 403 16.66 18.12 32.60
N GLU A 404 16.10 17.57 31.53
CA GLU A 404 16.09 16.13 31.28
C GLU A 404 17.49 15.57 30.98
N LEU A 405 18.32 16.31 30.23
CA LEU A 405 19.70 15.91 29.98
C LEU A 405 20.52 15.89 31.27
N VAL A 406 20.36 16.90 32.15
CA VAL A 406 21.02 16.95 33.46
C VAL A 406 20.54 15.80 34.36
N ALA A 407 19.24 15.50 34.37
CA ALA A 407 18.72 14.37 35.14
C ALA A 407 19.28 13.02 34.63
N ALA A 408 19.45 12.87 33.32
CA ALA A 408 20.02 11.66 32.71
C ALA A 408 21.52 11.50 33.00
N THR A 409 22.29 12.60 33.08
CA THR A 409 23.72 12.56 33.44
C THR A 409 23.95 12.35 34.93
N ALA A 410 23.12 12.94 35.80
CA ALA A 410 23.28 12.87 37.26
C ALA A 410 23.05 11.47 37.84
N GLN A 411 22.21 10.63 37.22
CA GLN A 411 21.95 9.25 37.66
C GLN A 411 23.08 8.25 37.36
N ARG A 412 24.22 8.74 36.87
CA ARG A 412 25.41 7.96 36.48
C ARG A 412 26.58 8.15 37.46
N ALA A 413 26.49 9.18 38.31
CA ALA A 413 27.37 9.42 39.46
C ALA A 413 26.72 8.83 40.72
#